data_AF-A0A357CUH9-F1
#
_entry.id   AF-A0A357CUH9-F1
#
_cell.length_a   1.000
_cell.length_b   1.000
_cell.length_c   1.000
_cell.angle_alpha   90.00
_cell.angle_beta   90.00
_cell.angle_gamma   90.00
#
_symmetry.space_group_name_H-M   'P 1'
#
loop_
_entity.id
_entity.type
_entity.pdbx_description
1 polymer ?
#
loop_
_entity_poly.entity_id
_entity_poly.type
_entity_poly.pdbx_seq_one_letter_code
_entity_poly.pdbx_strand_id
1 'polypeptide(L)' 'IATDVVSGGEIFAASKAGFSSSMMFFHGNNKTDAEIEYALKSDVGYFVVDNREELDEVAA' A
#
# COMPACT_ATOMS: atom_id res chain seq x y z
N ILE A 1 -1.07 -6.96 14.90
CA ILE A 1 -1.69 -5.62 14.79
C ILE A 1 -1.60 -5.25 13.32
N ALA A 2 -2.72 -4.87 12.70
CA ALA A 2 -2.73 -4.37 11.34
C ALA A 2 -2.69 -2.84 11.34
N THR A 3 -2.20 -2.24 10.27
CA THR A 3 -1.98 -0.78 10.18
C THR A 3 -2.47 -0.24 8.85
N ASP A 4 -3.24 0.84 8.92
CA ASP A 4 -3.66 1.57 7.73
C ASP A 4 -2.57 2.59 7.35
N VAL A 5 -2.27 2.65 6.06
CA VAL A 5 -1.30 3.58 5.47
C VAL A 5 -1.89 4.18 4.21
N VAL A 6 -1.66 5.47 3.96
CA VAL A 6 -2.21 6.21 2.81
C VAL A 6 -1.13 6.75 1.88
N SER A 7 0.16 6.60 2.22
CA SER A 7 1.26 7.02 1.35
C SER A 7 2.52 6.17 1.54
N GLY A 8 3.44 6.25 0.58
CA GLY A 8 4.75 5.59 0.69
C GLY A 8 5.58 6.06 1.90
N GLY A 9 5.41 7.32 2.33
CA GLY A 9 6.07 7.83 3.53
C GLY A 9 5.59 7.14 4.81
N GLU A 10 4.29 6.80 4.89
CA GLU A 10 3.71 6.08 6.02
C GLU A 10 4.10 4.61 6.01
N ILE A 11 4.14 3.96 4.84
CA ILE A 11 4.69 2.61 4.68
C ILE A 11 6.14 2.57 5.21
N PHE A 12 6.97 3.53 4.82
CA PHE A 12 8.34 3.64 5.30
C PHE A 12 8.42 3.84 6.82
N ALA A 13 7.64 4.78 7.36
CA ALA A 13 7.64 5.08 8.79
C ALA A 13 7.16 3.89 9.63
N ALA A 14 6.07 3.24 9.22
CA ALA A 14 5.52 2.06 9.89
C ALA A 14 6.51 0.89 9.85
N SER A 15 7.15 0.65 8.69
CA SER A 15 8.19 -0.38 8.57
C SER A 15 9.38 -0.10 9.51
N LYS A 16 9.82 1.17 9.59
CA LYS A 16 10.90 1.58 10.52
C LYS A 16 10.51 1.44 11.98
N ALA A 17 9.24 1.60 12.32
CA ALA A 17 8.71 1.40 13.65
C ALA A 17 8.50 -0.10 14.01
N GLY A 18 8.79 -1.03 13.09
CA GLY A 18 8.71 -2.47 13.32
C GLY A 18 7.33 -3.08 13.06
N PHE A 19 6.44 -2.35 12.37
CA PHE A 19 5.19 -2.92 11.90
C PHE A 19 5.45 -3.87 10.72
N SER A 20 4.65 -4.93 10.63
CA SER A 20 4.73 -5.90 9.56
C SER A 20 4.04 -5.35 8.31
N SER A 21 4.79 -5.16 7.22
CA SER A 21 4.27 -4.70 5.93
C SER A 21 3.18 -5.59 5.37
N SER A 22 3.32 -6.91 5.52
CA SER A 22 2.32 -7.89 5.10
C SER A 22 0.99 -7.78 5.85
N MET A 23 0.93 -6.97 6.92
CA MET A 23 -0.28 -6.66 7.70
C MET A 23 -0.71 -5.19 7.53
N MET A 24 -0.21 -4.49 6.51
CA MET A 24 -0.61 -3.13 6.17
C MET A 24 -1.74 -3.11 5.14
N PHE A 25 -2.68 -2.19 5.34
CA PHE A 25 -3.74 -1.85 4.39
C PHE A 25 -3.41 -0.53 3.73
N PHE A 26 -3.04 -0.57 2.45
CA PHE A 26 -2.73 0.63 1.68
C PHE A 26 -4.00 1.23 1.09
N HIS A 27 -4.44 2.31 1.74
CA HIS A 27 -5.54 3.17 1.33
C HIS A 27 -5.03 4.34 0.48
N GLY A 28 -5.95 5.16 -0.05
CA GLY A 28 -5.63 6.42 -0.72
C GLY A 28 -6.40 6.56 -2.02
N ASN A 29 -6.99 7.73 -2.25
CA ASN A 29 -7.78 7.97 -3.46
C ASN A 29 -6.86 8.29 -4.64
N ASN A 30 -7.05 7.58 -5.76
CA ASN A 30 -6.35 7.81 -7.02
C ASN A 30 -4.83 7.57 -6.90
N LYS A 31 -4.47 6.39 -6.36
CA LYS A 31 -3.08 5.96 -6.20
C LYS A 31 -2.42 5.92 -7.57
N THR A 32 -1.21 6.46 -7.64
CA THR A 32 -0.41 6.41 -8.86
C THR A 32 0.24 5.04 -9.01
N ASP A 33 0.56 4.64 -10.24
CA ASP A 33 1.28 3.39 -10.55
C ASP A 33 2.58 3.28 -9.74
N ALA A 34 3.28 4.41 -9.55
CA ALA A 34 4.51 4.48 -8.76
C ALA A 34 4.26 4.20 -7.26
N GLU A 35 3.13 4.62 -6.71
CA GLU A 35 2.75 4.33 -5.32
C GLU A 35 2.35 2.87 -5.15
N ILE A 36 1.61 2.32 -6.10
CA ILE A 36 1.23 0.90 -6.11
C ILE A 36 2.49 0.02 -6.22
N GLU A 37 3.38 0.32 -7.16
CA GLU A 37 4.65 -0.40 -7.35
C GLU A 37 5.52 -0.30 -6.09
N TYR A 38 5.59 0.86 -5.45
CA TYR A 38 6.34 1.04 -4.21
C TYR A 38 5.76 0.19 -3.07
N ALA A 39 4.44 0.18 -2.90
CA ALA A 39 3.77 -0.61 -1.88
C ALA A 39 3.98 -2.12 -2.10
N LEU A 40 3.90 -2.60 -3.34
CA LEU A 40 4.20 -3.99 -3.71
C LEU A 40 5.65 -4.36 -3.39
N LYS A 41 6.62 -3.51 -3.77
CA LYS A 41 8.04 -3.69 -3.44
C LYS A 41 8.32 -3.65 -1.94
N SER A 42 7.46 -3.00 -1.17
CA SER A 42 7.55 -2.88 0.28
C SER A 42 6.87 -4.02 1.04
N ASP A 43 6.40 -5.05 0.35
CA ASP A 43 5.70 -6.22 0.90
C ASP A 43 4.38 -5.84 1.62
N VAL A 44 3.68 -4.84 1.11
CA VAL A 44 2.34 -4.49 1.60
C VAL A 44 1.35 -5.61 1.25
N GLY A 45 0.66 -6.13 2.26
CA GLY A 45 -0.22 -7.29 2.08
C GLY A 45 -1.59 -6.99 1.49
N TYR A 46 -2.13 -5.79 1.72
CA TYR A 46 -3.52 -5.46 1.34
C TYR A 46 -3.60 -4.10 0.67
N PHE A 47 -4.31 -4.05 -0.46
CA PHE A 47 -4.59 -2.84 -1.21
C PHE A 47 -6.10 -2.56 -1.16
N VAL A 48 -6.46 -1.36 -0.72
CA VAL A 48 -7.85 -0.91 -0.73
C VAL A 48 -8.06 -0.08 -1.98
N VAL A 49 -8.61 -0.75 -3.00
CA VAL A 49 -8.78 -0.22 -4.36
C VAL A 49 -9.99 0.70 -4.45
N ASP A 50 -9.82 1.90 -4.99
CA ASP A 50 -10.91 2.91 -5.09
C ASP A 50 -11.63 2.90 -6.44
N ASN A 51 -11.02 2.38 -7.50
CA ASN A 51 -11.61 2.32 -8.83
C ASN A 51 -11.15 1.09 -9.64
N ARG A 52 -11.71 0.91 -10.85
CA ARG A 52 -11.40 -0.26 -11.67
C ARG A 52 -9.97 -0.25 -12.22
N GLU A 53 -9.42 0.91 -12.52
CA GLU A 53 -8.06 1.09 -13.05
C GLU A 53 -7.02 0.66 -12.00
N GLU A 54 -7.18 1.10 -10.74
CA GLU A 54 -6.35 0.64 -9.63
C GLU A 54 -6.44 -0.88 -9.41
N LEU A 55 -7.61 -1.50 -9.63
CA LEU A 55 -7.75 -2.95 -9.52
C LEU A 55 -6.91 -3.67 -10.57
N ASP A 56 -6.99 -3.20 -11.81
CA ASP A 56 -6.31 -3.81 -12.94
C ASP A 56 -4.78 -3.64 -12.78
N GLU A 57 -4.31 -2.51 -12.23
CA GLU A 57 -2.89 -2.25 -11.94
C GLU A 57 -2.35 -3.12 -10.79
N VAL A 58 -3.11 -3.31 -9.70
CA VAL A 58 -2.70 -4.18 -8.58
C VAL A 58 -2.72 -5.66 -8.96
N ALA A 59 -3.57 -6.05 -9.91
CA ALA A 59 -3.71 -7.44 -10.35
C ALA A 59 -2.75 -7.85 -11.49
N ALA A 60 -1.96 -6.92 -12.02
CA ALA A 60 -0.98 -7.14 -13.09
C ALA A 60 0.29 -7.84 -12.57
#